data_AF-A0A3B0XWH0-F1
#
_entry.id   AF-A0A3B0XWH0-F1
#
_cell.length_a   1.000
_cell.length_b   1.000
_cell.length_c   1.000
_cell.angle_alpha   90.00
_cell.angle_beta   90.00
_cell.angle_gamma   90.00
#
_symmetry.space_group_name_H-M   'P 1'
#
loop_
_entity.id
_entity.type
_entity.pdbx_description
1 polymer ?
#
loop_
_entity_poly.entity_id
_entity_poly.type
_entity_poly.pdbx_seq_one_letter_code
_entity_poly.pdbx_strand_id
1 'polypeptide(L)'
;MKPNEQKRFDSLYKKHLRALKLQGMSDSTIDVYARAVRRITQYYDVCPDRLSIEQREVYFAKLVNSHSWSTVKVDRNGLQFFWKH
;
A
#
# COMPACT_ATOMS: atom_id res chain seq x y z
N MET A 1 12.09 10.17 0.26
CA MET A 1 11.12 10.64 1.26
C MET A 1 11.90 11.37 2.35
N LYS A 2 11.35 12.40 3.01
CA LYS A 2 12.07 13.11 4.09
C LYS A 2 12.23 12.22 5.33
N PRO A 3 13.27 12.39 6.18
CA PRO A 3 13.50 11.52 7.34
C PRO A 3 12.30 11.40 8.30
N ASN A 4 11.57 12.49 8.53
CA ASN A 4 10.36 12.47 9.37
C ASN A 4 9.21 11.68 8.75
N GLU A 5 9.09 11.72 7.42
CA GLU A 5 8.09 10.97 6.69
C GLU A 5 8.45 9.48 6.62
N GLN A 6 9.74 9.15 6.56
CA GLN A 6 10.20 7.76 6.65
C GLN A 6 9.83 7.15 8.00
N LYS A 7 10.10 7.84 9.12
CA LYS A 7 9.69 7.37 10.46
C LYS A 7 8.18 7.18 10.56
N ARG A 8 7.40 8.07 9.95
CA ARG A 8 5.93 7.97 9.89
C ARG A 8 5.51 6.76 9.07
N PHE A 9 6.11 6.55 7.90
CA PHE A 9 5.88 5.37 7.06
C PHE A 9 6.18 4.09 7.82
N ASP A 10 7.33 3.99 8.48
CA ASP A 10 7.73 2.79 9.22
C ASP A 10 6.72 2.45 10.34
N SER A 11 6.20 3.46 11.04
CA SER A 11 5.18 3.29 12.06
C SER A 11 3.86 2.78 11.47
N LEU A 12 3.37 3.42 10.41
CA LEU A 12 2.14 3.01 9.73
C LEU A 12 2.27 1.63 9.09
N TYR A 13 3.42 1.32 8.52
CA TYR A 13 3.71 0.03 7.91
C TYR A 13 3.72 -1.09 8.97
N LYS A 14 4.36 -0.87 10.12
CA LYS A 14 4.27 -1.81 11.26
C LYS A 14 2.85 -1.99 11.76
N LYS A 15 2.08 -0.91 11.86
CA LYS A 15 0.65 -0.97 12.24
C LYS A 15 -0.15 -1.79 11.23
N HIS A 16 0.08 -1.60 9.93
CA HIS A 16 -0.56 -2.35 8.86
C HIS A 16 -0.28 -3.85 8.95
N LEU A 17 0.99 -4.25 9.10
CA LEU A 17 1.36 -5.66 9.26
C LEU A 17 0.68 -6.29 10.49
N ARG A 18 0.65 -5.56 11.61
CA ARG A 18 -0.06 -6.02 12.81
C ARG A 18 -1.55 -6.17 12.56
N ALA A 19 -2.19 -5.22 11.90
CA ALA A 19 -3.62 -5.28 11.58
C ALA A 19 -3.96 -6.47 10.68
N LEU A 20 -3.14 -6.75 9.66
CA LEU A 20 -3.32 -7.92 8.78
C LEU A 20 -3.23 -9.23 9.58
N LYS A 21 -2.23 -9.34 10.45
CA LYS A 21 -2.04 -10.52 11.31
C LYS A 21 -3.22 -10.71 12.27
N LEU A 22 -3.69 -9.65 12.91
CA LEU A 22 -4.83 -9.69 13.84
C LEU A 22 -6.15 -10.04 13.15
N GLN A 23 -6.28 -9.75 11.86
CA GLN A 23 -7.44 -10.13 11.03
C GLN A 23 -7.36 -11.57 10.48
N GLY A 24 -6.33 -12.34 10.87
CA GLY A 24 -6.19 -13.74 10.45
C GLY A 24 -5.83 -13.94 8.97
N MET A 25 -5.21 -12.93 8.33
CA MET A 25 -4.76 -13.05 6.94
C MET A 25 -3.65 -14.09 6.81
N SER A 26 -3.62 -14.82 5.70
CA SER A 26 -2.52 -15.76 5.40
C SER A 26 -1.19 -15.01 5.19
N ASP A 27 -0.07 -15.68 5.42
CA ASP A 27 1.27 -15.10 5.20
C ASP A 27 1.45 -14.59 3.75
N SER A 28 0.93 -15.34 2.78
CA SER A 28 0.93 -14.92 1.36
C SER A 28 0.14 -13.63 1.14
N THR A 29 -1.02 -13.48 1.79
CA THR A 29 -1.86 -12.28 1.70
C THR A 29 -1.16 -11.10 2.38
N ILE A 30 -0.54 -11.32 3.54
CA ILE A 30 0.23 -10.31 4.25
C ILE A 30 1.35 -9.78 3.36
N ASP A 31 2.13 -10.66 2.72
CA ASP A 31 3.22 -10.27 1.84
C ASP A 31 2.72 -9.43 0.65
N VAL A 32 1.68 -9.87 -0.06
CA VAL A 32 1.17 -9.12 -1.23
C VAL A 32 0.57 -7.77 -0.85
N TYR A 33 -0.17 -7.68 0.26
CA TYR A 33 -0.75 -6.41 0.71
C TYR A 33 0.33 -5.45 1.20
N ALA A 34 1.30 -5.95 1.97
CA ALA A 34 2.43 -5.16 2.40
C ALA A 34 3.28 -4.67 1.21
N ARG A 35 3.44 -5.48 0.17
CA ARG A 35 4.13 -5.10 -1.07
C ARG A 35 3.42 -3.95 -1.78
N ALA A 36 2.09 -3.96 -1.84
CA ALA A 36 1.31 -2.88 -2.45
C ALA A 36 1.58 -1.53 -1.78
N VAL A 37 1.60 -1.52 -0.44
CA VAL A 37 1.92 -0.32 0.36
C VAL A 37 3.32 0.18 0.06
N ARG A 38 4.33 -0.70 0.07
CA ARG A 38 5.71 -0.31 -0.26
C ARG A 38 5.82 0.25 -1.69
N ARG A 39 5.14 -0.38 -2.66
CA ARG A 39 5.21 -0.02 -4.07
C ARG A 39 4.65 1.37 -4.34
N ILE A 40 3.46 1.70 -3.83
CA ILE A 40 2.88 3.03 -4.06
C ILE A 40 3.68 4.13 -3.34
N THR A 41 4.23 3.82 -2.17
CA THR A 41 5.11 4.74 -1.42
C THR A 41 6.40 5.03 -2.19
N GLN A 42 7.03 4.01 -2.75
CA GLN A 42 8.23 4.18 -3.59
C GLN A 42 7.91 4.94 -4.89
N TYR A 43 6.74 4.70 -5.48
CA TYR A 43 6.33 5.35 -6.73
C TYR A 43 6.18 6.87 -6.59
N TYR A 44 5.59 7.35 -5.48
CA TYR A 44 5.42 8.79 -5.24
C TYR A 44 6.50 9.43 -4.37
N ASP A 45 7.36 8.62 -3.75
CA ASP A 45 8.32 9.04 -2.72
C ASP A 45 7.68 9.78 -1.53
N VAL A 46 6.42 9.43 -1.19
CA VAL A 46 5.64 10.03 -0.09
C VAL A 46 4.95 8.96 0.76
N CYS A 47 4.68 9.31 2.01
CA CYS A 47 3.93 8.45 2.92
C CYS A 47 2.50 8.20 2.37
N PRO A 48 2.02 6.95 2.34
CA PRO A 48 0.79 6.58 1.63
C PRO A 48 -0.48 7.15 2.27
N ASP A 49 -0.41 7.63 3.51
CA ASP A 49 -1.50 8.35 4.19
C ASP A 49 -1.70 9.78 3.67
N ARG A 50 -0.72 10.34 2.96
CA ARG A 50 -0.78 11.68 2.34
C ARG A 50 -1.16 11.66 0.87
N LEU A 51 -1.36 10.49 0.28
CA LEU A 51 -1.74 10.38 -1.13
C LEU A 51 -3.15 10.93 -1.34
N SER A 52 -3.28 11.87 -2.27
CA SER A 52 -4.58 12.39 -2.70
C SER A 52 -5.36 11.33 -3.50
N ILE A 53 -6.65 11.57 -3.72
CA ILE A 53 -7.48 10.66 -4.52
C ILE A 53 -6.98 10.63 -5.97
N GLU A 54 -6.64 11.79 -6.53
CA GLU A 54 -6.15 11.95 -7.90
C GLU A 54 -4.82 11.20 -8.09
N GLN A 55 -3.92 11.27 -7.11
CA GLN A 55 -2.69 10.48 -7.14
C GLN A 55 -2.99 8.98 -7.18
N ARG A 56 -3.93 8.49 -6.36
CA ARG A 56 -4.31 7.07 -6.37
C ARG A 56 -4.88 6.66 -7.72
N GLU A 57 -5.74 7.49 -8.32
CA GLU A 57 -6.31 7.24 -9.64
C GLU A 57 -5.24 7.15 -10.73
N VAL A 58 -4.32 8.13 -10.77
CA VAL A 58 -3.21 8.13 -11.73
C VAL A 58 -2.32 6.90 -11.56
N TYR A 59 -2.04 6.49 -10.33
CA TYR A 59 -1.27 5.28 -10.05
C TYR A 59 -1.96 4.03 -10.60
N PHE A 60 -3.25 3.84 -10.30
CA PHE A 60 -3.98 2.68 -10.79
C PHE A 60 -4.19 2.69 -12.30
N ALA A 61 -4.40 3.86 -12.92
CA ALA A 61 -4.47 3.99 -14.38
C ALA A 61 -3.16 3.56 -15.07
N LYS A 62 -2.00 3.84 -14.47
CA LYS A 62 -0.72 3.32 -14.97
C LYS A 62 -0.53 1.83 -14.66
N LEU A 63 -1.00 1.39 -13.50
CA LEU A 63 -0.84 0.00 -13.06
C LEU A 63 -1.63 -0.97 -13.95
N VAL A 64 -2.86 -0.62 -14.35
CA VAL A 64 -3.67 -1.45 -15.26
C VAL A 64 -3.05 -1.61 -16.65
N ASN A 65 -2.24 -0.65 -17.10
CA ASN A 65 -1.55 -0.71 -18.39
C ASN A 65 -0.22 -1.49 -18.35
N SER A 66 0.30 -1.79 -17.16
CA SER A 66 1.64 -2.37 -16.98
C SER A 66 1.64 -3.73 -16.27
N HIS A 67 0.55 -4.10 -15.59
CA HIS A 67 0.46 -5.30 -14.77
C HIS A 67 -0.82 -6.09 -15.04
N SER A 68 -0.79 -7.38 -14.69
CA SER A 68 -1.98 -8.23 -14.74
C SER A 68 -3.12 -7.70 -13.85
N TRP A 69 -4.36 -7.97 -14.24
CA TRP A 69 -5.52 -7.66 -13.40
C TRP A 69 -5.48 -8.32 -12.03
N SER A 70 -4.85 -9.49 -11.90
CA SER A 70 -4.62 -10.15 -10.61
C SER A 70 -3.77 -9.28 -9.69
N THR A 71 -2.66 -8.73 -10.21
CA THR A 71 -1.79 -7.79 -9.50
C THR A 71 -2.55 -6.51 -9.12
N VAL A 72 -3.30 -5.92 -10.05
CA VAL A 72 -4.06 -4.69 -9.79
C VAL A 72 -5.06 -4.89 -8.65
N LYS A 73 -5.79 -6.03 -8.67
CA LYS A 73 -6.78 -6.36 -7.64
C LYS A 73 -6.15 -6.52 -6.26
N VAL A 74 -5.06 -7.29 -6.13
CA VAL A 74 -4.41 -7.49 -4.83
C VAL A 74 -3.81 -6.19 -4.30
N ASP A 75 -3.24 -5.34 -5.17
CA ASP A 75 -2.73 -4.04 -4.75
C ASP A 75 -3.83 -3.12 -4.25
N ARG A 76 -4.94 -3.04 -5.00
CA ARG A 76 -6.09 -2.23 -4.60
C ARG A 76 -6.65 -2.67 -3.26
N ASN A 77 -6.79 -3.98 -3.04
CA ASN A 77 -7.30 -4.51 -1.78
C ASN A 77 -6.33 -4.25 -0.62
N GLY A 78 -5.03 -4.45 -0.84
CA GLY A 78 -4.01 -4.16 0.17
C GLY A 78 -3.96 -2.69 0.59
N LEU A 79 -4.08 -1.79 -0.39
CA LEU A 79 -4.11 -0.34 -0.14
C LEU A 79 -5.43 0.11 0.50
N GLN A 80 -6.58 -0.44 0.09
CA GLN A 80 -7.85 -0.21 0.78
C GLN A 80 -7.79 -0.65 2.24
N PHE A 81 -7.20 -1.83 2.51
CA PHE A 81 -7.00 -2.31 3.87
C PHE A 81 -6.11 -1.35 4.67
N PHE A 82 -5.01 -0.89 4.09
CA PHE A 82 -4.09 0.07 4.72
C PHE A 82 -4.79 1.37 5.13
N TRP A 83 -5.62 1.97 4.25
CA TRP A 83 -6.31 3.21 4.58
C TRP A 83 -7.50 3.02 5.54
N LYS A 84 -8.06 1.82 5.60
CA LYS A 84 -9.20 1.50 6.48
C LYS A 84 -8.77 1.27 7.93
N HIS A 85 -7.56 0.76 8.18
CA HIS A 85 -7.14 0.23 9.49
C HIS A 85 -5.91 0.95 10.08
#